data_AF-A0A1I3J694-F1
#
_entry.id   AF-A0A1I3J694-F1
#
_cell.length_a   1.000
_cell.length_b   1.000
_cell.length_c   1.000
_cell.angle_alpha   90.00
_cell.angle_beta   90.00
_cell.angle_gamma   90.00
#
_symmetry.space_group_name_H-M   'P 1'
#
loop_
_entity.id
_entity.type
_entity.pdbx_description
1 polymer ?
#
loop_
_entity_poly.entity_id
_entity_poly.type
_entity_poly.pdbx_seq_one_letter_code
_entity_poly.pdbx_strand_id
1 'polypeptide(L)'
;MKRRLFLTAACLLPFAPPMFGAPVLGEDGLYDQPFLLDSFLELGPDLEEAQAAGKGLIVLFEQRGCPYCRELHLVNFQRPEITAYLKAHFNVVQLDLWGAREVVDLDGENLEERRLAMKWGVNFTPTQVIYPATGTAPAFTMPGYFKPFHHLAALEYVATGAYEREAFQRFLQGKFSELEKQGITPDVW
;
A
#
# COMPACT_ATOMS: atom_id res chain seq x y z
N MET A 1 -27.24 -57.87 29.78
CA MET A 1 -26.50 -56.61 29.93
C MET A 1 -26.26 -56.01 28.54
N LYS A 2 -26.99 -54.93 28.16
CA LYS A 2 -26.94 -54.35 26.80
C LYS A 2 -25.85 -53.28 26.74
N ARG A 3 -24.76 -53.54 26.01
CA ARG A 3 -23.71 -52.56 25.69
C ARG A 3 -24.26 -51.54 24.68
N ARG A 4 -24.39 -50.29 25.09
CA ARG A 4 -24.72 -49.17 24.19
C ARG A 4 -23.43 -48.60 23.61
N LEU A 5 -23.30 -48.70 22.29
CA LEU A 5 -22.22 -48.11 21.51
C LEU A 5 -22.57 -46.63 21.31
N PHE A 6 -21.78 -45.71 21.88
CA PHE A 6 -21.92 -44.28 21.62
C PHE A 6 -21.08 -43.92 20.39
N LEU A 7 -21.75 -43.57 19.29
CA LEU A 7 -21.11 -42.91 18.15
C LEU A 7 -20.89 -41.44 18.50
N THR A 8 -19.64 -41.05 18.72
CA THR A 8 -19.22 -39.65 18.79
C THR A 8 -19.12 -39.08 17.38
N ALA A 9 -20.08 -38.23 17.00
CA ALA A 9 -20.00 -37.42 15.80
C ALA A 9 -18.99 -36.29 16.01
N ALA A 10 -17.83 -36.38 15.35
CA ALA A 10 -16.85 -35.30 15.33
C ALA A 10 -17.37 -34.17 14.43
N CYS A 11 -17.78 -33.06 15.06
CA CYS A 11 -18.21 -31.85 14.37
C CYS A 11 -16.97 -31.11 13.85
N LEU A 12 -16.67 -31.25 12.56
CA LEU A 12 -15.67 -30.46 11.86
C LEU A 12 -16.20 -29.04 11.69
N LEU A 13 -15.78 -28.13 12.58
CA LEU A 13 -16.05 -26.70 12.42
C LEU A 13 -15.23 -26.18 11.22
N PRO A 14 -15.86 -25.52 10.23
CA PRO A 14 -15.12 -24.92 9.13
C PRO A 14 -14.24 -23.78 9.67
N PHE A 15 -12.95 -23.85 9.36
CA PHE A 15 -11.98 -22.79 9.62
C PHE A 15 -12.32 -21.61 8.69
N ALA A 16 -13.08 -20.65 9.19
CA ALA A 16 -13.29 -19.39 8.49
C ALA A 16 -11.95 -18.64 8.47
N PRO A 17 -11.39 -18.29 7.30
CA PRO A 17 -10.19 -17.46 7.27
C PRO A 17 -10.51 -16.13 7.97
N PRO A 18 -9.55 -15.54 8.71
CA PRO A 18 -9.75 -14.24 9.31
C PRO A 18 -10.11 -13.25 8.22
N MET A 19 -11.31 -12.68 8.29
CA MET A 19 -11.62 -11.48 7.52
C MET A 19 -10.67 -10.40 8.03
N PHE A 20 -9.70 -10.02 7.20
CA PHE A 20 -9.03 -8.74 7.37
C PHE A 20 -10.13 -7.67 7.41
N GLY A 21 -10.11 -6.82 8.43
CA GLY A 21 -11.19 -5.88 8.69
C GLY A 21 -11.53 -5.07 7.44
N ALA A 22 -12.83 -4.95 7.14
CA ALA A 22 -13.30 -4.10 6.06
C ALA A 22 -12.76 -2.67 6.27
N PRO A 23 -12.39 -1.94 5.19
CA PRO A 23 -11.86 -0.61 5.33
C PRO A 23 -12.91 0.27 6.00
N VAL A 24 -12.47 1.01 7.02
CA VAL A 24 -13.32 1.94 7.76
C VAL A 24 -13.25 3.28 7.06
N LEU A 25 -14.39 3.91 6.80
CA LEU A 25 -14.41 5.28 6.29
C LEU A 25 -14.31 6.23 7.49
N GLY A 26 -13.24 7.01 7.56
CA GLY A 26 -12.99 8.01 8.59
C GLY A 26 -13.95 9.20 8.50
N GLU A 27 -14.00 10.01 9.57
CA GLU A 27 -14.83 11.22 9.62
C GLU A 27 -14.35 12.31 8.62
N ASP A 28 -13.05 12.28 8.29
CA ASP A 28 -12.42 13.08 7.25
C ASP A 28 -12.88 12.66 5.83
N GLY A 29 -13.44 11.47 5.68
CA GLY A 29 -13.91 10.91 4.42
C GLY A 29 -12.83 10.16 3.64
N LEU A 30 -11.69 9.87 4.28
CA LEU A 30 -10.65 8.97 3.80
C LEU A 30 -10.89 7.54 4.32
N TYR A 31 -10.27 6.55 3.71
CA TYR A 31 -10.39 5.17 4.15
C TYR A 31 -9.22 4.80 5.06
N ASP A 32 -9.50 4.21 6.21
CA ASP A 32 -8.46 3.73 7.13
C ASP A 32 -8.05 2.30 6.83
N GLN A 33 -6.79 1.98 7.13
CA GLN A 33 -6.26 0.62 7.16
C GLN A 33 -5.38 0.42 8.40
N PRO A 34 -5.36 -0.78 8.98
CA PRO A 34 -4.58 -1.06 10.20
C PRO A 34 -3.05 -1.04 9.98
N PHE A 35 -2.58 -0.85 8.75
CA PHE A 35 -1.15 -0.74 8.45
C PHE A 35 -0.71 0.70 8.16
N LEU A 36 -1.63 1.66 8.12
CA LEU A 36 -1.26 3.07 8.01
C LEU A 36 -0.47 3.47 9.25
N LEU A 37 0.60 4.24 9.04
CA LEU A 37 1.41 4.78 10.12
C LEU A 37 0.64 5.90 10.81
N ASP A 38 0.52 5.80 12.12
CA ASP A 38 0.08 6.91 12.97
C ASP A 38 1.24 7.90 13.12
N SER A 39 1.38 8.77 12.11
CA SER A 39 2.49 9.71 11.95
C SER A 39 2.15 11.07 12.56
N PHE A 40 3.17 11.75 13.09
CA PHE A 40 3.11 13.16 13.50
C PHE A 40 3.15 14.14 12.31
N LEU A 41 3.13 13.61 11.08
CA LEU A 41 3.23 14.33 9.80
C LEU A 41 4.57 15.05 9.62
N GLU A 42 5.64 14.44 10.13
CA GLU A 42 7.02 14.86 9.90
C GLU A 42 7.69 13.86 8.94
N LEU A 43 7.65 14.16 7.64
CA LEU A 43 8.01 13.18 6.60
C LEU A 43 9.49 12.78 6.63
N GLY A 44 10.37 13.69 7.06
CA GLY A 44 11.80 13.42 7.24
C GLY A 44 12.03 12.32 8.29
N PRO A 45 11.63 12.56 9.56
CA PRO A 45 11.65 11.54 10.60
C PRO A 45 10.93 10.24 10.22
N ASP A 46 9.76 10.31 9.57
CA ASP A 46 9.03 9.11 9.13
C ASP A 46 9.86 8.27 8.13
N LEU A 47 10.57 8.92 7.21
CA LEU A 47 11.45 8.26 6.25
C LEU A 47 12.68 7.67 6.98
N GLU A 48 13.31 8.42 7.87
CA GLU A 48 14.47 7.95 8.63
C GLU A 48 14.14 6.73 9.48
N GLU A 49 12.99 6.73 10.18
CA GLU A 49 12.53 5.59 10.98
C GLU A 49 12.23 4.37 10.09
N ALA A 50 11.55 4.59 8.96
CA ALA A 50 11.31 3.52 8.00
C ALA A 50 12.64 2.88 7.54
N GLN A 51 13.61 3.71 7.14
CA GLN A 51 14.92 3.25 6.66
C GLN A 51 15.73 2.55 7.76
N ALA A 52 15.67 3.04 9.00
CA ALA A 52 16.29 2.37 10.14
C ALA A 52 15.71 0.96 10.37
N ALA A 53 14.43 0.73 10.03
CA ALA A 53 13.78 -0.56 10.04
C ALA A 53 13.97 -1.39 8.74
N GLY A 54 14.77 -0.89 7.79
CA GLY A 54 14.98 -1.54 6.48
C GLY A 54 13.79 -1.42 5.53
N LYS A 55 12.91 -0.45 5.76
CA LYS A 55 11.70 -0.19 4.97
C LYS A 55 11.81 1.12 4.19
N GLY A 56 11.05 1.23 3.11
CA GLY A 56 10.78 2.50 2.44
C GLY A 56 9.60 3.25 3.08
N LEU A 57 9.32 4.44 2.56
CA LEU A 57 8.16 5.25 2.93
C LEU A 57 7.24 5.40 1.72
N ILE A 58 5.93 5.21 1.92
CA ILE A 58 4.90 5.57 0.95
C ILE A 58 4.12 6.76 1.51
N VAL A 59 4.08 7.85 0.76
CA VAL A 59 3.15 8.95 1.00
C VAL A 59 1.96 8.77 0.07
N LEU A 60 0.82 8.41 0.65
CA LEU A 60 -0.45 8.13 -0.03
C LEU A 60 -1.34 9.37 0.05
N PHE A 61 -1.52 10.06 -1.08
CA PHE A 61 -2.47 11.15 -1.22
C PHE A 61 -3.83 10.63 -1.67
N GLU A 62 -4.86 10.96 -0.89
CA GLU A 62 -6.26 10.62 -1.18
C GLU A 62 -7.16 11.85 -1.07
N GLN A 63 -8.46 11.67 -1.32
CA GLN A 63 -9.45 12.74 -1.12
C GLN A 63 -10.81 12.13 -0.80
N ARG A 64 -11.63 12.90 -0.08
CA ARG A 64 -13.03 12.55 0.18
C ARG A 64 -13.78 12.26 -1.13
N GLY A 65 -14.57 11.17 -1.13
CA GLY A 65 -15.46 10.83 -2.24
C GLY A 65 -14.75 10.28 -3.49
N CYS A 66 -13.46 9.98 -3.38
CA CYS A 66 -12.67 9.42 -4.48
C CYS A 66 -13.02 7.95 -4.77
N PRO A 67 -13.58 7.62 -5.95
CA PRO A 67 -13.95 6.24 -6.28
C PRO A 67 -12.74 5.32 -6.42
N TYR A 68 -11.60 5.83 -6.88
CA TYR A 68 -10.37 5.04 -7.04
C TYR A 68 -9.62 4.81 -5.72
N CYS A 69 -9.79 5.70 -4.75
CA CYS A 69 -9.29 5.56 -3.38
C CYS A 69 -10.07 4.47 -2.67
N ARG A 70 -11.41 4.50 -2.81
CA ARG A 70 -12.30 3.41 -2.40
C ARG A 70 -11.85 2.07 -3.01
N GLU A 71 -11.58 2.04 -4.31
CA GLU A 71 -11.15 0.83 -5.01
C GLU A 71 -9.80 0.30 -4.48
N LEU A 72 -8.81 1.19 -4.28
CA LEU A 72 -7.52 0.84 -3.66
C LEU A 72 -7.72 0.13 -2.31
N HIS A 73 -8.58 0.67 -1.45
CA HIS A 73 -8.84 0.13 -0.11
C HIS A 73 -9.67 -1.16 -0.11
N LEU A 74 -10.65 -1.30 -1.02
CA LEU A 74 -11.56 -2.44 -1.08
C LEU A 74 -11.08 -3.59 -1.97
N VAL A 75 -10.10 -3.35 -2.85
CA VAL A 75 -9.58 -4.38 -3.76
C VAL A 75 -8.12 -4.68 -3.48
N ASN A 76 -7.22 -3.71 -3.61
CA ASN A 76 -5.79 -3.97 -3.44
C ASN A 76 -5.46 -4.26 -1.97
N PHE A 77 -5.92 -3.42 -1.06
CA PHE A 77 -5.62 -3.60 0.37
C PHE A 77 -6.42 -4.72 1.04
N GLN A 78 -7.34 -5.38 0.32
CA GLN A 78 -7.97 -6.62 0.77
C GLN A 78 -7.19 -7.88 0.36
N ARG A 79 -6.14 -7.72 -0.44
CA ARG A 79 -5.28 -8.83 -0.87
C ARG A 79 -4.17 -9.06 0.16
N PRO A 80 -4.10 -10.26 0.78
CA PRO A 80 -3.06 -10.58 1.76
C PRO A 80 -1.66 -10.41 1.20
N GLU A 81 -1.44 -10.73 -0.08
CA GLU A 81 -0.14 -10.59 -0.73
C GLU A 81 0.32 -9.13 -0.80
N ILE A 82 -0.59 -8.17 -1.05
CA ILE A 82 -0.25 -6.74 -1.09
C ILE A 82 -0.03 -6.20 0.32
N THR A 83 -0.93 -6.50 1.25
CA THR A 83 -0.83 -5.97 2.62
C THR A 83 0.34 -6.57 3.40
N ALA A 84 0.66 -7.85 3.19
CA ALA A 84 1.87 -8.46 3.75
C ALA A 84 3.14 -7.80 3.19
N TYR A 85 3.17 -7.55 1.87
CA TYR A 85 4.31 -6.90 1.24
C TYR A 85 4.49 -5.46 1.73
N LEU A 86 3.40 -4.69 1.83
CA LEU A 86 3.42 -3.34 2.41
C LEU A 86 3.99 -3.35 3.82
N LYS A 87 3.44 -4.18 4.72
CA LYS A 87 3.90 -4.26 6.12
C LYS A 87 5.38 -4.65 6.25
N ALA A 88 5.86 -5.53 5.36
CA ALA A 88 7.23 -5.99 5.37
C ALA A 88 8.22 -4.93 4.88
N HIS A 89 7.84 -4.12 3.88
CA HIS A 89 8.78 -3.29 3.12
C HIS A 89 8.56 -1.79 3.23
N PHE A 90 7.41 -1.33 3.75
CA PHE A 90 7.04 0.08 3.75
C PHE A 90 6.33 0.51 5.03
N ASN A 91 6.57 1.75 5.44
CA ASN A 91 5.63 2.52 6.24
C ASN A 91 4.75 3.35 5.29
N VAL A 92 3.48 3.57 5.64
CA VAL A 92 2.53 4.29 4.77
C VAL A 92 1.91 5.45 5.53
N VAL A 93 2.20 6.67 5.11
CA VAL A 93 1.59 7.90 5.64
C VAL A 93 0.49 8.35 4.68
N GLN A 94 -0.71 8.57 5.21
CA GLN A 94 -1.87 9.01 4.43
C GLN A 94 -2.10 10.52 4.60
N LEU A 95 -2.21 11.21 3.48
CA LEU A 95 -2.48 12.65 3.40
C LEU A 95 -3.75 12.94 2.57
N ASP A 96 -4.49 13.97 2.95
CA ASP A 96 -5.62 14.50 2.17
C ASP A 96 -5.11 15.52 1.16
N LEU A 97 -5.38 15.30 -0.13
CA LEU A 97 -5.08 16.21 -1.23
C LEU A 97 -5.66 17.62 -1.01
N TRP A 98 -6.78 17.72 -0.29
CA TRP A 98 -7.41 19.01 0.08
C TRP A 98 -7.24 19.36 1.55
N GLY A 99 -6.45 18.57 2.27
CA GLY A 99 -6.24 18.69 3.70
C GLY A 99 -5.57 19.99 4.11
N ALA A 100 -5.82 20.34 5.36
CA ALA A 100 -5.23 21.51 6.02
C ALA A 100 -4.43 21.13 7.26
N ARG A 101 -4.13 19.84 7.46
CA ARG A 101 -3.21 19.44 8.53
C ARG A 101 -1.81 19.95 8.20
N GLU A 102 -1.09 20.33 9.24
CA GLU A 102 0.29 20.76 9.13
C GLU A 102 1.19 19.54 8.86
N VAL A 103 2.07 19.66 7.87
CA VAL A 103 3.03 18.62 7.47
C VAL A 103 4.39 19.25 7.31
N VAL A 104 5.42 18.62 7.88
CA VAL A 104 6.82 18.97 7.63
C VAL A 104 7.33 18.11 6.47
N ASP A 105 7.65 18.75 5.36
CA ASP A 105 8.19 18.13 4.15
C ASP A 105 9.61 17.58 4.40
N LEU A 106 10.11 16.73 3.48
CA LEU A 106 11.45 16.17 3.52
C LEU A 106 12.57 17.21 3.44
N ASP A 107 12.28 18.41 2.95
CA ASP A 107 13.21 19.54 2.96
C ASP A 107 13.08 20.44 4.20
N GLY A 108 12.23 20.04 5.16
CA GLY A 108 11.99 20.74 6.42
C GLY A 108 11.00 21.90 6.32
N GLU A 109 10.43 22.16 5.14
CA GLU A 109 9.40 23.19 4.99
C GLU A 109 8.09 22.73 5.62
N ASN A 110 7.46 23.62 6.38
CA ASN A 110 6.18 23.38 7.01
C ASN A 110 5.04 23.90 6.12
N LEU A 111 4.13 23.00 5.74
CA LEU A 111 3.05 23.26 4.77
C LEU A 111 1.75 22.57 5.20
N GLU A 112 0.63 23.10 4.75
CA GLU A 112 -0.62 22.33 4.73
C GLU A 112 -0.53 21.19 3.71
N GLU A 113 -1.21 20.06 3.95
CA GLU A 113 -1.26 18.92 3.02
C GLU A 113 -1.56 19.31 1.56
N ARG A 114 -2.56 20.18 1.34
CA ARG A 114 -2.90 20.69 0.01
C ARG A 114 -1.78 21.46 -0.67
N ARG A 115 -0.96 22.19 0.11
CA ARG A 115 0.19 22.94 -0.41
C ARG A 115 1.36 22.00 -0.72
N LEU A 116 1.56 21.00 0.13
CA LEU A 116 2.53 19.93 -0.11
C LEU A 116 2.19 19.16 -1.39
N ALA A 117 0.93 18.76 -1.56
CA ALA A 117 0.47 18.08 -2.77
C ALA A 117 0.73 18.90 -4.04
N MET A 118 0.46 20.22 -3.99
CA MET A 118 0.80 21.14 -5.09
C MET A 118 2.31 21.19 -5.36
N LYS A 119 3.13 21.31 -4.31
CA LYS A 119 4.60 21.34 -4.41
C LYS A 119 5.15 20.07 -5.04
N TRP A 120 4.57 18.92 -4.68
CA TRP A 120 4.94 17.60 -5.20
C TRP A 120 4.29 17.27 -6.55
N GLY A 121 3.46 18.16 -7.11
CA GLY A 121 2.81 17.98 -8.41
C GLY A 121 1.70 16.90 -8.41
N VAL A 122 1.13 16.60 -7.25
CA VAL A 122 0.05 15.61 -7.09
C VAL A 122 -1.27 16.21 -7.55
N ASN A 123 -1.79 15.70 -8.67
CA ASN A 123 -3.04 16.18 -9.29
C ASN A 123 -4.17 15.14 -9.30
N PHE A 124 -3.88 13.88 -8.93
CA PHE A 124 -4.81 12.77 -9.00
C PHE A 124 -4.75 11.93 -7.72
N THR A 125 -5.83 11.21 -7.43
CA THR A 125 -5.93 10.34 -6.26
C THR A 125 -6.46 8.95 -6.66
N PRO A 126 -5.97 7.87 -6.06
CA PRO A 126 -4.91 7.83 -5.06
C PRO A 126 -3.54 8.02 -5.71
N THR A 127 -2.69 8.92 -5.19
CA THR A 127 -1.29 9.01 -5.62
C THR A 127 -0.40 8.42 -4.53
N GLN A 128 0.49 7.50 -4.91
CA GLN A 128 1.49 6.93 -3.99
C GLN A 128 2.88 7.38 -4.45
N VAL A 129 3.53 8.20 -3.65
CA VAL A 129 4.95 8.57 -3.83
C VAL A 129 5.79 7.63 -2.97
N ILE A 130 6.67 6.86 -3.60
CA ILE A 130 7.37 5.75 -2.96
C ILE A 130 8.85 6.07 -2.84
N TYR A 131 9.30 6.19 -1.61
CA TYR A 131 10.70 6.34 -1.24
C TYR A 131 11.30 4.96 -0.92
N PRO A 132 12.49 4.65 -1.44
CA PRO A 132 13.17 3.38 -1.15
C PRO A 132 13.71 3.33 0.29
N ALA A 133 14.14 2.14 0.71
CA ALA A 133 14.76 1.93 2.02
C ALA A 133 16.15 2.60 2.19
N THR A 134 16.65 3.24 1.13
CA THR A 134 17.92 4.00 1.15
C THR A 134 17.84 5.22 0.26
N GLY A 135 18.21 6.39 0.77
CA GLY A 135 18.21 7.65 0.01
C GLY A 135 16.92 8.46 0.18
N THR A 136 16.94 9.70 -0.28
CA THR A 136 15.88 10.69 0.01
C THR A 136 15.06 11.11 -1.21
N ALA A 137 15.37 10.54 -2.39
CA ALA A 137 14.61 10.79 -3.61
C ALA A 137 13.51 9.71 -3.78
N PRO A 138 12.32 10.08 -4.29
CA PRO A 138 11.30 9.09 -4.62
C PRO A 138 11.79 8.21 -5.76
N ALA A 139 11.68 6.89 -5.59
CA ALA A 139 12.07 5.90 -6.60
C ALA A 139 10.96 5.68 -7.64
N PHE A 140 9.70 5.85 -7.23
CA PHE A 140 8.56 5.69 -8.12
C PHE A 140 7.34 6.45 -7.61
N THR A 141 6.49 6.90 -8.53
CA THR A 141 5.19 7.49 -8.22
C THR A 141 4.12 6.77 -9.01
N MET A 142 3.05 6.34 -8.34
CA MET A 142 1.82 5.85 -8.98
C MET A 142 0.78 6.98 -8.98
N PRO A 143 0.61 7.74 -10.07
CA PRO A 143 -0.32 8.87 -10.13
C PRO A 143 -1.76 8.41 -10.43
N GLY A 144 -2.34 7.62 -9.53
CA GLY A 144 -3.68 7.06 -9.66
C GLY A 144 -3.77 5.59 -9.25
N TYR A 145 -4.95 5.02 -9.44
CA TYR A 145 -5.19 3.61 -9.09
C TYR A 145 -4.51 2.66 -10.08
N PHE A 146 -3.66 1.80 -9.53
CA PHE A 146 -3.05 0.68 -10.24
C PHE A 146 -3.74 -0.60 -9.79
N LYS A 147 -4.11 -1.46 -10.75
CA LYS A 147 -4.70 -2.77 -10.45
C LYS A 147 -3.74 -3.65 -9.64
N PRO A 148 -4.25 -4.65 -8.89
CA PRO A 148 -3.47 -5.43 -7.93
C PRO A 148 -2.10 -5.91 -8.44
N PHE A 149 -2.05 -6.49 -9.64
CA PHE A 149 -0.80 -6.96 -10.23
C PHE A 149 0.23 -5.83 -10.43
N HIS A 150 -0.19 -4.71 -11.02
CA HIS A 150 0.67 -3.56 -11.29
C HIS A 150 1.07 -2.84 -9.99
N HIS A 151 0.16 -2.77 -9.03
CA HIS A 151 0.41 -2.17 -7.73
C HIS A 151 1.47 -2.97 -6.96
N LEU A 152 1.31 -4.30 -6.85
CA LEU A 152 2.32 -5.17 -6.23
C LEU A 152 3.65 -5.10 -6.96
N ALA A 153 3.64 -5.12 -8.30
CA ALA A 153 4.87 -4.99 -9.08
C ALA A 153 5.58 -3.65 -8.84
N ALA A 154 4.85 -2.55 -8.66
CA ALA A 154 5.45 -1.26 -8.32
C ALA A 154 6.10 -1.27 -6.93
N LEU A 155 5.48 -1.92 -5.94
CA LEU A 155 6.06 -2.12 -4.62
C LEU A 155 7.35 -2.95 -4.69
N GLU A 156 7.34 -4.06 -5.43
CA GLU A 156 8.52 -4.89 -5.65
C GLU A 156 9.63 -4.16 -6.39
N TYR A 157 9.28 -3.38 -7.42
CA TYR A 157 10.23 -2.60 -8.21
C TYR A 157 11.05 -1.64 -7.34
N VAL A 158 10.40 -1.00 -6.37
CA VAL A 158 11.09 -0.12 -5.40
C VAL A 158 11.83 -0.92 -4.34
N ALA A 159 11.17 -1.89 -3.69
CA ALA A 159 11.76 -2.65 -2.59
C ALA A 159 12.97 -3.50 -3.00
N THR A 160 13.05 -3.94 -4.27
CA THR A 160 14.18 -4.72 -4.81
C THR A 160 15.28 -3.85 -5.43
N GLY A 161 15.13 -2.53 -5.42
CA GLY A 161 16.07 -1.60 -6.07
C GLY A 161 16.12 -1.74 -7.59
N ALA A 162 15.10 -2.31 -8.23
CA ALA A 162 15.09 -2.50 -9.69
C ALA A 162 15.07 -1.16 -10.45
N TYR A 163 14.54 -0.11 -9.83
CA TYR A 163 14.52 1.25 -10.36
C TYR A 163 15.89 1.84 -10.69
N GLU A 164 16.96 1.33 -10.09
CA GLU A 164 18.32 1.78 -10.37
C GLU A 164 18.88 1.20 -11.68
N ARG A 165 18.28 0.11 -12.18
CA ARG A 165 18.81 -0.67 -13.31
C ARG A 165 17.95 -0.59 -14.56
N GLU A 166 16.64 -0.48 -14.40
CA GLU A 166 15.70 -0.50 -15.53
C GLU A 166 14.46 0.33 -15.25
N ALA A 167 13.77 0.72 -16.33
CA ALA A 167 12.48 1.38 -16.23
C ALA A 167 11.37 0.39 -15.83
N PHE A 168 10.36 0.87 -15.11
CA PHE A 168 9.24 0.06 -14.62
C PHE A 168 8.55 -0.80 -15.71
N GLN A 169 8.41 -0.28 -16.93
CA GLN A 169 7.83 -1.05 -18.05
C GLN A 169 8.66 -2.29 -18.41
N ARG A 170 9.99 -2.21 -18.35
CA ARG A 170 10.88 -3.37 -18.58
C ARG A 170 10.80 -4.37 -17.44
N PHE A 171 10.78 -3.87 -16.20
CA PHE A 171 10.55 -4.70 -15.02
C PHE A 171 9.23 -5.49 -15.11
N LEU A 172 8.14 -4.82 -15.48
CA LEU A 172 6.85 -5.46 -15.71
C LEU A 172 6.90 -6.55 -16.78
N GLN A 173 7.51 -6.27 -17.94
CA GLN A 173 7.66 -7.25 -19.03
C GLN A 173 8.46 -8.48 -18.57
N GLY A 174 9.51 -8.28 -17.77
CA GLY A 174 10.26 -9.37 -17.15
C GLY A 174 9.39 -10.22 -16.23
N LYS A 175 8.57 -9.58 -15.38
CA LYS A 175 7.63 -10.26 -14.48
C LYS A 175 6.56 -11.05 -15.24
N PHE A 176 5.97 -10.49 -16.31
CA PHE A 176 5.05 -11.22 -17.19
C PHE A 176 5.71 -12.45 -17.80
N SER A 177 6.90 -12.29 -18.37
CA SER A 177 7.64 -13.39 -19.00
C SER A 177 7.93 -14.52 -18.03
N GLU A 178 8.18 -14.21 -16.76
CA GLU A 178 8.41 -15.22 -15.73
C GLU A 178 7.14 -15.96 -15.32
N LEU A 179 6.03 -15.24 -15.15
CA LEU A 179 4.73 -15.85 -14.88
C LEU A 179 4.25 -16.74 -16.04
N GLU A 180 4.46 -16.32 -17.28
CA GLU A 180 4.13 -17.11 -18.47
C GLU A 180 4.89 -18.44 -18.51
N LYS A 181 6.19 -18.45 -18.16
CA LYS A 181 6.96 -19.71 -18.05
C LYS A 181 6.40 -20.65 -16.97
N GLN A 182 5.77 -20.09 -15.94
CA GLN A 182 5.10 -20.83 -14.89
C GLN A 182 3.66 -21.22 -15.25
N GLY A 183 3.19 -20.84 -16.45
CA GLY A 183 1.82 -21.09 -16.91
C GLY A 183 0.77 -20.22 -16.22
N ILE A 184 1.18 -19.10 -15.61
CA ILE A 184 0.31 -18.17 -14.88
C ILE A 184 0.00 -16.97 -15.78
N THR A 185 -1.28 -16.74 -16.05
CA THR A 185 -1.75 -15.48 -16.66
C THR A 185 -2.18 -14.53 -15.55
N PRO A 186 -1.43 -13.45 -15.28
CA PRO A 186 -1.81 -12.49 -14.25
C PRO A 186 -3.08 -11.74 -14.63
N ASP A 187 -3.92 -11.47 -13.63
CA ASP A 187 -5.09 -10.61 -13.78
C ASP A 187 -4.66 -9.14 -13.86
N VAL A 188 -4.76 -8.59 -15.07
CA VAL A 188 -4.28 -7.25 -15.40
C VAL A 188 -5.38 -6.30 -15.88
N TRP A 189 -6.63 -6.79 -15.93
CA TRP A 189 -7.80 -6.07 -16.45
C TRP A 189 -9.03 -6.15 -15.55
#